data_AF-D5RC14-F1
#
_entry.id   AF-D5RC14-F1
#
_cell.length_a   1.000
_cell.length_b   1.000
_cell.length_c   1.000
_cell.angle_alpha   90.00
_cell.angle_beta   90.00
_cell.angle_gamma   90.00
#
_symmetry.space_group_name_H-M   'P 1'
#
loop_
_entity.id
_entity.type
_entity.pdbx_description
1 polymer ?
#
loop_
_entity_poly.entity_id
_entity_poly.type
_entity_poly.pdbx_seq_one_letter_code
_entity_poly.pdbx_strand_id
1 'polypeptide(L)' 'MNMGTTATLRLDETEKAIIQDYASSKGMTMSEFVKRVVLDYIEDEYDLKVYKEYLKEKENGSLKTYSHKEVWGE' A
#
# COMPACT_ATOMS: atom_id res chain seq x y z
N MET A 1 22.75 2.78 -9.10
CA MET A 1 22.99 1.69 -8.13
C MET A 1 21.68 1.44 -7.39
N ASN A 2 21.15 0.22 -7.41
CA ASN A 2 20.05 -0.14 -6.50
C ASN A 2 20.65 -0.29 -5.10
N MET A 3 20.51 0.73 -4.25
CA MET A 3 20.97 0.64 -2.87
C MET A 3 19.88 0.01 -2.02
N GLY A 4 19.97 -1.30 -1.80
CA GLY A 4 19.17 -1.97 -0.79
C GLY A 4 19.64 -1.56 0.61
N THR A 5 18.69 -1.25 1.49
CA THR A 5 18.95 -1.04 2.92
C THR A 5 18.31 -2.18 3.72
N THR A 6 18.87 -2.47 4.90
CA THR A 6 18.38 -3.53 5.78
C THR A 6 17.74 -2.91 7.01
N ALA A 7 16.61 -3.47 7.45
CA ALA A 7 15.99 -3.19 8.73
C ALA A 7 15.96 -4.46 9.58
N THR A 8 16.06 -4.31 10.90
CA THR A 8 15.98 -5.42 11.85
C THR A 8 14.69 -5.31 12.66
N LEU A 9 13.88 -6.37 12.64
CA LEU A 9 12.68 -6.49 13.46
C LEU A 9 12.97 -7.49 14.59
N ARG A 10 12.75 -7.07 15.84
CA ARG A 10 12.82 -7.97 16.99
C ARG A 10 11.49 -8.71 17.11
N LEU A 11 11.56 -10.03 17.19
CA LEU A 11 10.43 -10.93 17.35
C LEU A 11 10.76 -11.94 18.45
N ASP A 12 9.76 -12.41 19.16
CA ASP A 12 9.89 -13.63 19.93
C ASP A 12 9.88 -14.88 19.02
N GLU A 13 10.15 -16.05 19.61
CA GLU A 13 10.23 -17.32 18.87
C GLU A 13 8.90 -17.72 18.24
N THR A 14 7.79 -17.42 18.91
CA THR A 14 6.43 -17.78 18.47
C THR A 14 6.00 -16.88 17.32
N GLU A 15 6.18 -15.56 17.45
CA GLU A 15 5.92 -14.58 16.40
C GLU A 15 6.71 -14.93 15.13
N LYS A 16 8.00 -15.21 15.28
CA LYS A 16 8.86 -15.59 14.15
C LYS A 16 8.36 -16.86 13.47
N ALA A 17 8.02 -17.90 14.23
CA ALA A 17 7.54 -19.16 13.68
C ALA A 17 6.23 -18.97 12.89
N ILE A 18 5.25 -18.28 13.48
CA ILE A 18 3.94 -18.05 12.83
C ILE A 18 4.09 -17.27 11.52
N ILE A 19 4.87 -16.18 11.53
CA ILE A 19 5.05 -15.34 10.33
C ILE A 19 5.82 -16.12 9.25
N GLN A 20 6.88 -16.84 9.64
CA GLN A 20 7.68 -17.63 8.70
C GLN A 20 6.86 -18.76 8.07
N ASP A 21 6.09 -19.51 8.86
CA ASP A 21 5.28 -20.62 8.36
C ASP A 21 4.17 -20.12 7.43
N TYR A 22 3.52 -19.00 7.80
CA TYR A 22 2.52 -18.38 6.94
C TYR A 22 3.12 -17.92 5.61
N ALA A 23 4.24 -17.19 5.63
CA ALA A 23 4.92 -16.73 4.42
C ALA A 23 5.31 -17.92 3.52
N SER A 24 5.87 -18.98 4.13
CA SER A 24 6.26 -20.21 3.44
C SER A 24 5.07 -20.91 2.79
N SER A 25 3.91 -20.95 3.47
CA SER A 25 2.66 -21.51 2.93
C SER A 25 2.14 -20.77 1.68
N LYS A 26 2.60 -19.53 1.47
CA LYS A 26 2.30 -18.70 0.29
C LYS A 26 3.44 -18.69 -0.74
N GLY A 27 4.49 -19.49 -0.55
CA GLY A 27 5.66 -19.50 -1.42
C GLY A 27 6.48 -18.21 -1.34
N MET A 28 6.41 -17.49 -0.23
CA MET A 28 7.10 -16.22 -0.01
C MET A 28 8.16 -16.36 1.08
N THR A 29 9.21 -15.56 1.01
CA THR A 29 10.10 -15.35 2.15
C THR A 29 9.40 -14.50 3.22
N MET A 30 9.84 -14.62 4.47
CA MET A 30 9.31 -13.78 5.56
C MET A 30 9.49 -12.28 5.29
N SER A 31 10.63 -11.88 4.70
CA SER A 31 10.89 -10.47 4.38
C SER A 31 9.98 -9.93 3.29
N GLU A 32 9.70 -10.72 2.24
CA GLU A 32 8.75 -10.35 1.19
C GLU A 32 7.35 -10.19 1.77
N PHE A 33 6.91 -11.15 2.59
CA PHE A 33 5.59 -11.11 3.21
C PHE A 33 5.43 -9.88 4.12
N VAL A 34 6.38 -9.63 5.03
CA VAL A 34 6.33 -8.47 5.94
C VAL A 34 6.35 -7.17 5.15
N LYS A 35 7.21 -7.06 4.12
CA LYS A 35 7.27 -5.85 3.28
C LYS A 35 5.95 -5.60 2.56
N ARG A 36 5.33 -6.65 2.01
CA ARG A 36 4.04 -6.53 1.33
C ARG A 36 2.96 -6.05 2.29
N VAL A 37 2.79 -6.73 3.43
CA VAL A 37 1.75 -6.35 4.42
C VAL A 37 1.92 -4.91 4.92
N VAL A 38 3.15 -4.47 5.18
CA VAL A 38 3.41 -3.10 5.63
C VAL A 38 3.08 -2.07 4.53
N LEU A 39 3.44 -2.34 3.28
CA LEU A 39 3.14 -1.44 2.18
C LEU A 39 1.64 -1.40 1.87
N ASP A 40 0.97 -2.55 1.85
CA ASP A 40 -0.49 -2.65 1.65
C ASP A 40 -1.23 -1.83 2.73
N TYR A 41 -0.82 -1.94 4.00
CA TYR A 41 -1.40 -1.15 5.10
C TYR A 41 -1.23 0.36 4.90
N ILE A 42 -0.04 0.80 4.45
CA ILE A 42 0.22 2.22 4.18
C ILE A 42 -0.59 2.71 2.98
N GLU A 43 -0.72 1.88 1.94
CA GLU A 43 -1.52 2.17 0.75
C GLU A 43 -2.99 2.36 1.12
N ASP A 44 -3.57 1.46 1.91
CA ASP A 44 -4.96 1.57 2.38
C ASP A 44 -5.23 2.89 3.13
N GLU A 45 -4.31 3.31 4.01
CA GLU A 45 -4.43 4.58 4.73
C GLU A 45 -4.36 5.79 3.78
N TYR A 46 -3.47 5.73 2.79
CA TYR A 46 -3.31 6.79 1.81
C TYR A 46 -4.50 6.87 0.86
N ASP A 47 -4.98 5.74 0.36
CA ASP A 47 -6.17 5.64 -0.50
C ASP A 47 -7.41 6.18 0.20
N LEU A 48 -7.60 5.82 1.48
CA LEU A 48 -8.70 6.36 2.27
C LEU A 48 -8.61 7.88 2.43
N LYS A 49 -7.40 8.43 2.61
CA LYS A 49 -7.19 9.87 2.68
C LYS A 49 -7.55 10.54 1.35
N VAL A 50 -7.02 10.06 0.23
CA VAL A 50 -7.30 10.60 -1.10
C VAL A 50 -8.80 10.55 -1.41
N TYR A 51 -9.45 9.44 -1.06
CA TYR A 51 -10.90 9.30 -1.24
C TYR A 51 -11.70 10.34 -0.43
N LYS A 52 -11.33 10.58 0.83
CA LYS A 52 -11.98 11.61 1.66
C LYS A 52 -11.77 13.02 1.10
N GLU A 53 -10.58 13.32 0.59
CA GLU A 53 -10.28 14.60 -0.07
C GLU A 53 -11.15 14.78 -1.31
N TYR A 54 -11.24 13.76 -2.17
CA TYR A 54 -12.14 13.75 -3.33
C TYR A 54 -13.60 14.02 -2.94
N LEU A 55 -14.14 13.35 -1.91
CA LEU A 55 -15.52 13.57 -1.46
C LEU A 55 -15.74 15.01 -0.98
N LYS A 56 -14.77 15.57 -0.25
CA LYS A 56 -14.83 16.96 0.23
C LYS A 56 -14.81 17.96 -0.92
N GLU A 57 -13.95 17.76 -1.92
CA GLU A 57 -13.91 18.62 -3.12
C GLU A 57 -15.21 18.54 -3.91
N LYS A 58 -15.78 17.32 -4.02
CA LYS A 58 -17.06 17.10 -4.69
C LYS A 58 -18.20 17.81 -3.96
N GLU A 59 -18.28 17.68 -2.64
CA GLU A 59 -19.29 18.33 -1.81
C GLU A 59 -19.18 19.87 -1.86
N ASN A 60 -17.96 20.40 -1.83
CA ASN A 60 -17.70 21.84 -1.93
C ASN A 60 -17.86 22.39 -3.36
N GLY A 61 -18.11 21.53 -4.36
CA GLY A 61 -18.19 21.93 -5.77
C GLY A 61 -16.87 22.40 -6.37
N SER A 62 -15.74 22.14 -5.71
CA SER A 62 -14.40 22.52 -6.17
C SER A 62 -13.71 21.44 -7.00
N LEU A 63 -14.31 20.24 -7.07
CA LEU A 63 -13.76 19.11 -7.83
C LEU A 63 -13.70 19.45 -9.33
N LYS A 64 -12.49 19.45 -9.89
CA LYS A 64 -12.29 19.60 -11.33
C LYS A 64 -12.38 18.24 -12.01
N THR A 65 -13.28 18.10 -12.98
CA THR A 65 -13.42 16.90 -13.81
C THR A 65 -13.23 17.26 -15.28
N TYR A 66 -12.84 16.27 -16.08
CA TYR A 66 -12.75 16.39 -17.52
C TYR A 66 -13.49 15.22 -18.16
N SER A 67 -14.26 15.49 -19.20
CA SER A 67 -14.89 14.48 -20.04
C SER A 67 -13.88 13.87 -21.00
N HIS A 68 -14.17 12.66 -21.48
CA HIS A 68 -13.34 11.98 -22.48
C HIS A 68 -13.08 12.84 -23.72
N LYS A 69 -14.11 13.55 -24.21
CA LYS A 69 -14.01 14.45 -25.37
C LYS A 69 -13.07 15.63 -25.14
N GLU A 70 -12.96 16.13 -23.91
CA GLU A 70 -12.08 17.26 -23.58
C GLU A 70 -10.60 16.87 -23.53
N VAL A 71 -10.30 15.60 -23.29
CA VAL A 71 -8.91 15.10 -23.15
C VAL A 71 -8.44 14.27 -24.33
N TRP A 72 -9.35 13.69 -25.12
CA TRP A 72 -9.01 12.91 -26.31
C TRP A 72 -8.77 13.84 -27.51
N GLY A 73 -7.54 13.90 -27.97
CA GLY A 73 -7.06 14.82 -29.02
C GLY A 73 -7.04 14.22 -30.43
N GLU A 74 -8.07 13.44 -30.79
CA GLU A 74 -8.30 12.98 -32.17
C GLU A 74 -9.43 13.76 -32.84
#